data_AF-A0A7L3URM9-F1
#
_entry.id   AF-A0A7L3URM9-F1
#
_cell.length_a   1.000
_cell.length_b   1.000
_cell.length_c   1.000
_cell.angle_alpha   90.00
_cell.angle_beta   90.00
_cell.angle_gamma   90.00
#
_symmetry.space_group_name_H-M   'P 1'
#
loop_
_entity.id
_entity.type
_entity.pdbx_description
1 polymer ?
#
loop_
_entity_poly.entity_id
_entity_poly.type
_entity_poly.pdbx_seq_one_letter_code
_entity_poly.pdbx_strand_id
1 'polypeptide(L)' 'APWAAPWAAPWVTPWVPRRPQLLVLVKLDETLAVGQPQLLALGAQLQAGKGLLVAGTVIPGELPHDQPRARLAEAVSGAG' A
#
# COMPACT_ATOMS: atom_id res chain seq x y z
N ALA A 1 26.62 -23.16 -3.37
CA ALA A 1 27.62 -22.17 -2.90
C ALA A 1 28.08 -22.58 -1.49
N PRO A 2 29.39 -22.70 -1.20
CA PRO A 2 29.89 -23.56 -0.12
C PRO A 2 30.33 -22.80 1.16
N TRP A 3 29.70 -21.68 1.52
CA TRP A 3 30.11 -20.90 2.70
C TRP A 3 29.13 -20.95 3.89
N ALA A 4 28.15 -21.86 3.90
CA ALA A 4 27.23 -21.99 5.03
C ALA A 4 28.00 -22.28 6.33
N ALA A 5 27.95 -21.34 7.27
CA ALA A 5 28.75 -21.37 8.49
C ALA A 5 28.36 -22.57 9.39
N PRO A 6 29.33 -23.34 9.91
CA PRO A 6 29.10 -24.65 10.56
C PRO A 6 28.43 -24.60 11.95
N TRP A 7 28.10 -23.42 12.47
CA TRP A 7 27.52 -23.21 13.81
C TRP A 7 26.04 -22.83 13.80
N ALA A 8 25.38 -22.75 12.63
CA ALA A 8 23.95 -22.50 12.55
C ALA A 8 23.17 -23.71 13.11
N ALA A 9 22.89 -23.68 14.41
CA ALA A 9 22.20 -24.75 15.10
C ALA A 9 20.77 -24.97 14.53
N PRO A 10 20.30 -26.21 14.36
CA PRO A 10 19.06 -26.52 13.64
C PRO A 10 17.77 -26.03 14.32
N TRP A 11 17.87 -25.52 15.55
CA TRP A 11 16.78 -24.90 16.32
C TRP A 11 16.76 -23.37 16.23
N VAL A 12 17.73 -22.74 15.56
CA VAL A 12 17.67 -21.31 15.25
C VAL A 12 16.86 -21.16 13.97
N THR A 13 15.54 -20.99 14.10
CA THR A 13 14.78 -20.42 12.99
C THR A 13 15.36 -19.03 12.72
N PRO A 14 15.88 -18.74 11.53
CA PRO A 14 16.31 -17.39 11.22
C PRO A 14 15.10 -16.48 11.45
N TRP A 15 15.27 -15.45 12.27
CA TRP A 15 14.25 -14.42 12.44
C TRP A 15 13.96 -13.82 11.07
N VAL A 16 12.85 -14.22 10.46
CA VAL A 16 12.39 -13.61 9.22
C VAL A 16 11.76 -12.28 9.63
N PRO A 17 12.34 -11.12 9.27
CA PRO A 17 11.71 -9.84 9.58
C PRO A 17 10.33 -9.82 8.89
N ARG A 18 9.25 -9.79 9.69
CA ARG A 18 7.90 -9.65 9.14
C ARG A 18 7.77 -8.26 8.54
N ARG A 19 7.48 -8.21 7.24
CA ARG A 19 7.16 -6.96 6.56
C ARG A 19 5.68 -6.66 6.76
N PRO A 20 5.31 -5.45 7.23
CA PRO A 20 3.90 -5.09 7.33
C PRO A 20 3.30 -4.96 5.93
N GLN A 21 2.16 -5.60 5.69
CA GLN A 21 1.32 -5.33 4.53
C GLN A 21 0.35 -4.21 4.93
N LEU A 22 0.36 -3.10 4.21
CA LEU A 22 -0.37 -1.90 4.60
C LEU A 22 -1.54 -1.68 3.63
N LEU A 23 -2.75 -1.52 4.19
CA LEU A 23 -3.91 -1.00 3.49
C LEU A 23 -4.09 0.46 3.93
N VAL A 24 -3.92 1.39 3.00
CA VAL A 24 -4.09 2.83 3.24
C VAL A 24 -5.41 3.28 2.64
N LEU A 25 -6.35 3.69 3.49
CA LEU A 25 -7.63 4.24 3.05
C LEU A 25 -7.51 5.75 2.94
N VAL A 26 -7.74 6.27 1.74
CA VAL A 26 -7.71 7.72 1.46
C VAL A 26 -9.11 8.21 1.10
N LYS A 27 -9.47 9.34 1.70
CA LYS A 27 -10.69 10.05 1.34
C LYS A 27 -10.41 10.97 0.16
N LEU A 28 -11.30 10.93 -0.84
CA LEU A 28 -11.30 11.89 -1.93
C LEU A 28 -12.20 13.07 -1.60
N ASP A 29 -11.82 14.24 -2.10
CA ASP A 29 -12.66 15.43 -2.06
C ASP A 29 -13.65 15.49 -3.24
N GLU A 30 -14.41 16.58 -3.35
CA GLU A 30 -15.40 16.77 -4.41
C GLU A 30 -14.77 16.81 -5.81
N THR A 31 -13.50 17.21 -5.90
CA THR A 31 -12.71 17.26 -7.13
C THR A 31 -11.97 15.96 -7.43
N LEU A 32 -12.22 14.89 -6.65
CA LEU A 32 -11.54 13.60 -6.74
C LEU A 32 -10.04 13.67 -6.38
N ALA A 33 -9.62 14.69 -5.64
CA ALA A 33 -8.25 14.80 -5.14
C ALA A 33 -8.10 14.12 -3.76
N VAL A 34 -6.89 13.64 -3.48
CA VAL A 34 -6.56 12.99 -2.20
C VAL A 34 -6.54 14.03 -1.08
N GLY A 35 -7.41 13.90 -0.09
CA GLY A 35 -7.49 14.88 1.00
C GLY A 35 -6.28 14.87 1.96
N GLN A 36 -5.63 13.72 2.14
CA GLN A 36 -4.48 13.56 3.04
C GLN A 36 -3.33 12.80 2.35
N PRO A 37 -2.58 13.46 1.45
CA PRO A 37 -1.47 12.83 0.76
C PRO A 37 -0.34 12.40 1.73
N GLN A 38 -0.23 13.02 2.91
CA GLN A 38 0.77 12.64 3.92
C GLN A 38 0.59 11.20 4.43
N LEU A 39 -0.63 10.64 4.43
CA LEU A 39 -0.85 9.25 4.83
C LEU A 39 -0.24 8.26 3.84
N LEU A 40 -0.29 8.58 2.54
CA LEU A 40 0.37 7.78 1.51
C LEU A 40 1.89 7.86 1.64
N ALA A 41 2.43 9.07 1.86
CA ALA A 41 3.86 9.26 2.09
C ALA A 41 4.35 8.51 3.35
N LEU A 42 3.59 8.57 4.44
CA LEU A 42 3.88 7.82 5.67
C LEU A 42 3.87 6.31 5.41
N GLY A 43 2.86 5.79 4.71
CA GLY A 43 2.79 4.37 4.35
C GLY A 43 3.99 3.92 3.51
N ALA A 44 4.38 4.73 2.52
CA ALA A 44 5.55 4.46 1.69
C ALA A 44 6.87 4.47 2.50
N GLN A 45 7.02 5.41 3.43
CA GLN A 45 8.16 5.51 4.34
C GLN A 45 8.24 4.30 5.29
N LEU A 46 7.10 3.88 5.86
CA LEU A 46 7.04 2.72 6.75
C LEU A 46 7.42 1.41 6.04
N GLN A 47 7.12 1.28 4.75
CA GLN A 47 7.57 0.13 3.97
C GLN A 47 9.03 0.24 3.49
N ALA A 48 9.61 1.44 3.47
CA ALA A 48 10.95 1.70 2.94
C ALA A 48 11.16 1.08 1.54
N GLY A 49 10.11 1.14 0.70
CA GLY A 49 10.09 0.56 -0.65
C GLY A 49 10.09 -0.98 -0.70
N LYS A 50 9.90 -1.67 0.43
CA LYS A 50 9.92 -3.13 0.53
C LYS A 50 8.68 -3.65 1.28
N GLY A 51 7.66 -4.06 0.55
CA GLY A 51 6.42 -4.60 1.11
C GLY A 51 5.27 -4.45 0.13
N LEU A 52 4.07 -4.89 0.54
CA LEU A 52 2.84 -4.67 -0.21
C LEU A 52 2.09 -3.50 0.43
N LEU A 53 1.97 -2.39 -0.29
CA LEU A 53 1.09 -1.28 0.08
C LEU A 53 -0.05 -1.22 -0.92
N VAL A 54 -1.28 -1.27 -0.42
CA VAL A 54 -2.50 -1.08 -1.21
C VAL A 54 -3.14 0.21 -0.77
N ALA A 55 -3.31 1.16 -1.70
CA ALA A 55 -4.11 2.36 -1.48
C ALA A 55 -5.53 2.12 -2.00
N GLY A 56 -6.53 2.43 -1.20
CA GLY A 56 -7.94 2.28 -1.54
C GLY A 56 -8.73 3.52 -1.18
N THR A 57 -9.84 3.73 -1.90
CA THR A 57 -10.78 4.83 -1.63
C THR A 57 -12.21 4.37 -1.80
N VAL A 58 -13.15 5.14 -1.24
CA VAL A 58 -14.58 4.90 -1.33
C VAL A 58 -15.21 6.13 -1.97
N ILE A 59 -15.91 5.93 -3.07
CA ILE A 59 -16.65 6.98 -3.77
C ILE A 59 -18.14 6.68 -3.56
N PRO A 60 -18.89 7.56 -2.88
CA PRO A 60 -20.33 7.38 -2.72
C PRO A 60 -21.02 7.54 -4.08
N GLY A 61 -21.94 6.63 -4.40
CA GLY A 61 -22.66 6.60 -5.66
C GLY A 61 -23.33 5.24 -5.91
N GLU A 62 -23.99 5.12 -7.04
CA GLU A 62 -24.64 3.89 -7.51
C GLU A 62 -23.94 3.34 -8.75
N LEU A 63 -23.61 2.05 -8.72
CA LEU A 63 -23.08 1.35 -9.89
C LEU A 63 -24.26 0.85 -10.76
N PRO A 64 -24.26 1.05 -12.09
CA PRO A 64 -23.16 1.51 -12.95
C PRO A 64 -23.09 3.02 -13.23
N HIS A 65 -24.06 3.82 -12.75
CA HIS A 65 -24.17 5.25 -13.05
C HIS A 65 -22.88 6.02 -12.73
N ASP A 66 -22.28 5.76 -11.58
CA ASP A 66 -21.07 6.45 -11.09
C ASP A 66 -19.76 5.76 -11.49
N GLN A 67 -19.80 4.75 -12.35
CA GLN A 67 -18.58 4.07 -12.84
C GLN A 67 -17.59 5.03 -13.53
N PRO A 68 -18.01 6.02 -14.35
CA PRO A 68 -17.08 6.98 -14.95
C PRO A 68 -16.33 7.80 -13.89
N ARG A 69 -17.02 8.21 -12.82
CA ARG A 69 -16.44 8.94 -11.69
C ARG A 69 -15.42 8.09 -10.94
N ALA A 70 -15.70 6.79 -10.77
CA ALA A 70 -14.76 5.84 -10.18
C ALA A 70 -13.47 5.68 -11.00
N ARG A 71 -13.57 5.58 -12.34
CA ARG A 71 -12.38 5.51 -13.21
C ARG A 71 -11.57 6.81 -13.21
N LEU A 72 -12.25 7.96 -13.18
CA LEU A 72 -11.57 9.26 -13.10
C LEU A 72 -10.76 9.37 -11.81
N ALA A 73 -11.34 8.97 -10.68
CA ALA A 73 -10.65 8.96 -9.40
C ALA A 73 -9.43 8.03 -9.37
N GLU A 74 -9.51 6.86 -10.01
CA GLU A 74 -8.37 5.94 -10.17
C GLU A 74 -7.24 6.58 -10.98
N ALA A 75 -7.56 7.21 -12.12
CA ALA A 75 -6.58 7.88 -12.97
C ALA A 75 -5.85 9.04 -12.25
N VAL A 76 -6.58 9.80 -11.43
CA VAL A 76 -6.02 10.93 -10.66
C VAL A 76 -5.21 10.44 -9.46
N SER A 77 -5.58 9.31 -8.84
CA SER A 77 -4.83 8.74 -7.72
C SER A 77 -3.56 7.97 -8.14
N GLY A 78 -3.51 7.45 -9.38
CA GLY A 78 -2.38 6.67 -9.90
C GLY A 78 -1.15 7.49 -10.33
N ALA A 79 -1.21 8.83 -10.29
CA ALA A 79 -0.16 9.73 -10.76
C ALA A 79 0.79 10.23 -9.64
N GLY A 80 0.79 9.59 -8.48
CA GLY A 80 1.66 9.91 -7.33
C GLY A 80 2.99 9.15 -7.34
#